data_AF-A0A6L4YJB7-F1
#
_entry.id   AF-A0A6L4YJB7-F1
#
_cell.length_a   1.000
_cell.length_b   1.000
_cell.length_c   1.000
_cell.angle_alpha   90.00
_cell.angle_beta   90.00
_cell.angle_gamma   90.00
#
_symmetry.space_group_name_H-M   'P 1'
#
loop_
_entity.id
_entity.type
_entity.pdbx_description
1 polymer ?
#
loop_
_entity_poly.entity_id
_entity_poly.type
_entity_poly.pdbx_seq_one_letter_code
_entity_poly.pdbx_strand_id
1 'polypeptide(L)'
;MTAPQTPDSNPRRAFIAAAGAGVAGLGFTVIAPGLHLMAVGEANAAEARKAGTAASPAVRWGLLIDANKCAPGCTKCIDACHTENGVSEKLPDPRQNSQWIRKIELVDKRNGRVTQLPMMCSMSAPPAPR
;
A
#
# COMPACT_ATOMS: atom_id res chain seq x y z
N MET A 1 27.93 35.69 -2.50
CA MET A 1 28.56 34.37 -2.65
C MET A 1 28.17 33.57 -1.41
N THR A 2 27.18 32.69 -1.53
CA THR A 2 26.65 31.92 -0.39
C THR A 2 27.32 30.55 -0.40
N ALA A 3 27.94 30.16 0.71
CA ALA A 3 28.66 28.89 0.83
C ALA A 3 27.70 27.68 0.64
N PRO A 4 28.14 26.59 -0.01
CA PRO A 4 27.33 25.38 -0.15
C PRO A 4 27.11 24.75 1.23
N GLN A 5 25.84 24.60 1.61
CA GLN A 5 25.44 23.89 2.83
C GLN A 5 25.69 22.39 2.62
N THR A 6 26.51 21.77 3.48
CA THR A 6 26.70 20.31 3.51
C THR A 6 25.38 19.67 3.94
N PRO A 7 24.87 18.64 3.25
CA PRO A 7 23.60 18.02 3.63
C PRO A 7 23.77 17.35 5.00
N ASP A 8 22.98 17.79 5.98
CA ASP A 8 22.89 17.16 7.30
C ASP A 8 22.69 15.66 7.12
N SER A 9 23.68 14.87 7.53
CA SER A 9 23.64 13.42 7.48
C SER A 9 22.66 12.92 8.54
N ASN A 10 21.37 12.98 8.23
CA ASN A 10 20.32 12.47 9.11
C ASN A 10 20.59 10.98 9.39
N PRO A 11 20.81 10.58 10.64
CA PRO A 11 21.18 9.20 10.98
C PRO A 11 20.14 8.18 10.49
N ARG A 12 18.86 8.58 10.35
CA ARG A 12 17.83 7.74 9.73
C ARG A 12 18.06 7.53 8.23
N ARG A 13 18.47 8.56 7.50
CA ARG A 13 18.79 8.45 6.07
C ARG A 13 20.09 7.68 5.85
N ALA A 14 21.08 7.87 6.72
CA ALA A 14 22.32 7.10 6.69
C ALA A 14 22.07 5.61 6.98
N PHE A 15 21.21 5.28 7.95
CA PHE A 15 20.79 3.90 8.22
C PHE A 15 20.04 3.27 7.05
N ILE A 16 19.09 3.98 6.43
CA ILE A 16 18.36 3.50 5.24
C ILE A 16 19.33 3.28 4.06
N ALA A 17 20.29 4.19 3.86
CA ALA A 17 21.29 4.06 2.81
C ALA A 17 22.23 2.87 3.06
N ALA A 18 22.68 2.67 4.31
CA ALA A 18 23.50 1.53 4.69
C ALA A 18 22.75 0.19 4.57
N ALA A 19 21.47 0.16 4.93
CA ALA A 19 20.60 -1.01 4.76
C ALA A 19 20.34 -1.31 3.27
N GLY A 20 20.20 -0.28 2.42
CA GLY A 20 20.00 -0.43 0.98
C GLY A 20 21.25 -0.89 0.21
N ALA A 21 22.45 -0.56 0.70
CA ALA A 21 23.71 -0.92 0.04
C ALA A 21 24.23 -2.33 0.41
N GLY A 22 23.74 -2.94 1.50
CA GLY A 22 24.36 -4.13 2.08
C GLY A 22 23.51 -5.41 2.20
N VAL A 23 22.25 -5.41 1.75
CA VAL A 23 21.30 -6.44 2.21
C VAL A 23 20.48 -7.06 1.08
N ALA A 24 21.13 -7.90 0.27
CA ALA A 24 20.44 -9.04 -0.33
C ALA A 24 20.43 -10.17 0.71
N GLY A 25 19.50 -10.16 1.68
CA GLY A 25 19.41 -11.26 2.63
C GLY A 25 18.62 -11.05 3.94
N LEU A 26 18.45 -9.82 4.43
CA LEU A 26 17.73 -9.54 5.70
C LEU A 26 16.35 -8.91 5.45
N GLY A 27 15.58 -9.51 4.55
CA GLY A 27 14.19 -9.12 4.32
C GLY A 27 13.96 -8.02 3.29
N PHE A 28 14.97 -7.55 2.56
CA PHE A 28 14.79 -6.57 1.50
C PHE A 28 14.64 -7.27 0.15
N THR A 29 13.44 -7.28 -0.43
CA THR A 29 13.18 -7.88 -1.75
C THR A 29 12.84 -6.80 -2.77
N VAL A 30 13.55 -6.80 -3.90
CA VAL A 30 13.22 -5.96 -5.05
C VAL A 30 12.00 -6.58 -5.72
N ILE A 31 10.89 -5.85 -5.77
CA ILE A 31 9.63 -6.34 -6.36
C ILE A 31 9.27 -5.60 -7.66
N ALA A 32 9.86 -4.43 -7.88
CA ALA A 32 9.86 -3.70 -9.16
C ALA A 32 11.04 -2.71 -9.20
N PRO A 33 11.44 -2.20 -10.38
CA PRO A 33 12.45 -1.14 -10.46
C PRO A 33 12.10 0.05 -9.56
N GLY A 34 12.96 0.37 -8.60
CA GLY A 34 12.73 1.44 -7.62
C GLY A 34 11.79 1.09 -6.45
N LEU A 35 11.33 -0.16 -6.32
CA LEU A 35 10.43 -0.61 -5.25
C LEU A 35 11.05 -1.80 -4.51
N HIS A 36 11.31 -1.59 -3.22
CA HIS A 36 11.87 -2.57 -2.30
C HIS A 36 10.87 -2.85 -1.19
N LEU A 37 10.57 -4.13 -0.93
CA LEU A 37 9.79 -4.56 0.21
C LEU A 37 10.75 -4.94 1.34
N MET A 38 10.56 -4.35 2.53
CA MET A 38 11.29 -4.71 3.74
C MET A 38 10.43 -5.67 4.58
N ALA A 39 10.53 -6.96 4.30
CA ALA A 39 9.91 -8.03 5.08
C ALA A 39 10.75 -8.31 6.34
N VAL A 40 10.46 -7.59 7.44
CA VAL A 40 11.07 -7.86 8.76
C VAL A 40 10.27 -8.92 9.56
N GLY A 41 9.48 -9.73 8.88
CA GLY A 41 8.62 -10.73 9.50
C GLY A 41 7.77 -11.40 8.44
N GLU A 42 8.23 -12.54 7.96
CA GLU A 42 7.41 -13.42 7.13
C GLU A 42 6.37 -14.06 8.05
N ALA A 43 5.11 -13.70 7.87
CA ALA A 43 4.04 -14.50 8.42
C ALA A 43 3.96 -15.79 7.61
N ASN A 44 4.16 -16.95 8.25
CA ASN A 44 3.79 -18.24 7.67
C ASN A 44 2.27 -18.27 7.52
N ALA A 45 1.75 -17.63 6.47
CA ALA A 45 0.33 -17.52 6.14
C ALA A 45 -0.23 -18.83 5.53
N ALA A 46 0.53 -19.92 5.62
CA ALA A 46 0.25 -21.18 4.93
C ALA A 46 -0.98 -21.91 5.48
N GLU A 47 -1.40 -21.63 6.72
CA GLU A 47 -2.63 -22.20 7.28
C GLU A 47 -3.76 -21.17 7.32
N ALA A 48 -4.86 -21.49 6.62
CA ALA A 48 -6.09 -20.72 6.71
C ALA A 48 -6.61 -20.78 8.16
N ARG A 49 -6.68 -19.61 8.81
CA ARG A 49 -7.31 -19.48 10.13
C ARG A 49 -8.75 -19.99 10.08
N LYS A 50 -9.18 -20.72 11.12
CA LYS A 50 -10.58 -21.15 11.26
C LYS A 50 -11.50 -19.94 11.28
N ALA A 51 -12.62 -20.01 10.57
CA ALA A 51 -13.65 -18.98 10.61
C ALA A 51 -14.10 -18.74 12.07
N GLY A 52 -14.29 -17.47 12.44
CA GLY A 52 -14.68 -17.07 13.80
C GLY A 52 -13.54 -16.94 14.81
N THR A 53 -12.28 -17.26 14.44
CA THR A 53 -11.12 -17.01 15.31
C THR A 53 -10.50 -15.64 15.06
N ALA A 54 -10.10 -14.95 16.13
CA ALA A 54 -9.45 -13.64 16.04
C ALA A 54 -8.09 -13.74 15.33
N ALA A 55 -7.72 -12.69 14.60
CA ALA A 55 -6.39 -12.61 13.98
C ALA A 55 -5.30 -12.52 15.07
N SER A 56 -4.19 -13.23 14.86
CA SER A 56 -3.04 -13.15 15.76
C SER A 56 -2.36 -11.78 15.64
N PRO A 57 -2.05 -11.10 16.76
CA PRO A 57 -1.30 -9.84 16.73
C PRO A 57 0.16 -10.04 16.29
N ALA A 58 0.65 -11.29 16.25
CA ALA A 58 1.97 -11.62 15.73
C ALA A 58 2.05 -11.54 14.20
N VAL A 59 0.91 -11.62 13.50
CA VAL A 59 0.84 -11.58 12.04
C VAL A 59 0.44 -10.18 11.59
N ARG A 60 1.29 -9.54 10.77
CA ARG A 60 1.03 -8.21 10.20
C ARG A 60 0.72 -8.34 8.72
N TRP A 61 -0.50 -7.95 8.33
CA TRP A 61 -0.92 -7.94 6.93
C TRP A 61 -0.65 -6.57 6.31
N GLY A 62 -0.13 -6.57 5.09
CA GLY A 62 0.06 -5.38 4.28
C GLY A 62 -0.41 -5.64 2.86
N LEU A 63 -0.97 -4.61 2.23
CA LEU A 63 -1.34 -4.62 0.82
C LEU A 63 -0.54 -3.54 0.11
N LEU A 64 0.21 -3.95 -0.91
CA LEU A 64 0.98 -3.05 -1.76
C LEU A 64 0.38 -3.04 -3.15
N ILE A 65 0.11 -1.84 -3.67
CA ILE A 65 -0.51 -1.64 -4.98
C ILE A 65 0.42 -0.83 -5.87
N ASP A 66 0.86 -1.44 -6.97
CA ASP A 66 1.59 -0.74 -8.02
C ASP A 66 0.61 0.05 -8.91
N ALA A 67 0.44 1.33 -8.60
CA ALA A 67 -0.46 2.22 -9.33
C ALA A 67 -0.04 2.41 -10.80
N ASN A 68 1.22 2.15 -11.18
CA ASN A 68 1.67 2.25 -12.57
C ASN A 68 1.02 1.20 -13.47
N LYS A 69 0.53 0.09 -12.89
CA LYS A 69 -0.18 -0.98 -13.59
C LYS A 69 -1.70 -0.81 -13.55
N CYS A 70 -2.21 0.23 -12.91
CA CYS A 70 -3.65 0.49 -12.86
C CYS A 70 -4.11 1.13 -14.19
N ALA A 71 -4.50 0.28 -15.15
CA ALA A 71 -4.97 0.74 -16.46
C ALA A 71 -6.27 1.55 -16.35
N PRO A 72 -6.46 2.66 -17.10
CA PRO A 72 -7.73 3.38 -17.18
C PRO A 72 -8.91 2.46 -17.51
N GLY A 73 -10.10 2.76 -16.97
CA GLY A 73 -11.31 1.95 -17.22
C GLY A 73 -11.37 0.55 -16.58
N CYS A 74 -10.26 -0.02 -16.12
CA CYS A 74 -10.29 -1.32 -15.39
C CYS A 74 -11.03 -1.19 -14.04
N THR A 75 -12.04 -2.05 -13.83
CA THR A 75 -12.88 -2.15 -12.61
C THR A 75 -12.73 -3.48 -11.87
N LYS A 76 -11.92 -4.43 -12.37
CA LYS A 76 -11.86 -5.81 -11.85
C LYS A 76 -11.63 -5.91 -10.35
N CYS A 77 -10.85 -4.99 -9.76
CA CYS A 77 -10.64 -4.97 -8.30
C CYS A 77 -11.89 -4.58 -7.52
N ILE A 78 -12.75 -3.73 -8.09
CA ILE A 78 -14.05 -3.34 -7.52
C ILE A 78 -15.02 -4.53 -7.63
N ASP A 79 -15.14 -5.11 -8.83
CA ASP A 79 -16.05 -6.24 -9.09
C ASP A 79 -15.71 -7.46 -8.21
N ALA A 80 -14.41 -7.76 -8.06
CA ALA A 80 -13.93 -8.83 -7.20
C ALA A 80 -14.21 -8.55 -5.72
N CYS A 81 -13.95 -7.32 -5.24
CA CYS A 81 -14.24 -6.95 -3.86
C CYS A 81 -15.73 -7.10 -3.54
N HIS A 82 -16.60 -6.64 -4.42
CA HIS A 82 -18.04 -6.71 -4.22
C HIS A 82 -18.56 -8.15 -4.24
N THR A 83 -18.04 -8.97 -5.16
CA THR A 83 -18.40 -10.38 -5.25
C THR A 83 -17.97 -11.16 -4.01
N GLU A 84 -16.71 -10.99 -3.59
CA GLU A 84 -16.15 -11.71 -2.43
C GLU A 84 -16.82 -11.30 -1.11
N ASN A 85 -17.19 -10.02 -0.97
CA ASN A 85 -17.74 -9.50 0.28
C ASN A 85 -19.26 -9.32 0.27
N GLY A 86 -19.95 -9.78 -0.78
CA GLY A 86 -21.40 -9.69 -0.88
C GLY A 86 -21.97 -8.27 -0.94
N VAL A 87 -21.22 -7.31 -1.48
CA VAL A 87 -21.66 -5.92 -1.67
C VAL A 87 -22.52 -5.86 -2.94
N SER A 88 -23.84 -5.94 -2.79
CA SER A 88 -24.78 -6.07 -3.91
C SER A 88 -25.93 -5.06 -3.88
N GLU A 89 -25.94 -4.12 -2.94
CA GLU A 89 -26.99 -3.13 -2.81
C GLU A 89 -27.06 -2.18 -4.02
N LYS A 90 -28.27 -1.70 -4.30
CA LYS A 90 -28.55 -0.72 -5.34
C LYS A 90 -29.50 0.32 -4.78
N LEU A 91 -28.94 1.44 -4.33
CA LEU A 91 -29.71 2.57 -3.83
C LEU A 91 -30.18 3.48 -4.99
N PRO A 92 -31.24 4.28 -4.80
CA PRO A 92 -31.72 5.21 -5.82
C PRO A 92 -30.67 6.22 -6.30
N ASP A 93 -29.79 6.69 -5.40
CA ASP A 93 -28.60 7.46 -5.75
C ASP A 93 -27.37 6.54 -5.73
N PRO A 94 -26.74 6.26 -6.90
CA PRO A 94 -25.57 5.39 -6.97
C PRO A 94 -24.37 5.87 -6.14
N ARG A 95 -24.29 7.17 -5.83
CA ARG A 95 -23.21 7.74 -4.99
C ARG A 95 -23.30 7.29 -3.54
N GLN A 96 -24.46 6.77 -3.13
CA GLN A 96 -24.71 6.28 -1.77
C GLN A 96 -24.41 4.78 -1.63
N ASN A 97 -24.21 4.06 -2.73
CA ASN A 97 -23.81 2.64 -2.67
C ASN A 97 -22.50 2.51 -1.88
N SER A 98 -22.30 1.40 -1.19
CA SER A 98 -21.03 1.15 -0.50
C SER A 98 -19.89 1.08 -1.51
N GLN A 99 -18.76 1.70 -1.17
CA GLN A 99 -17.56 1.75 -2.00
C GLN A 99 -16.37 1.34 -1.14
N TRP A 100 -16.26 0.05 -0.85
CA TRP A 100 -15.17 -0.48 0.00
C TRP A 100 -13.80 -0.28 -0.68
N ILE A 101 -13.79 -0.41 -2.01
CA ILE A 101 -12.73 0.02 -2.90
C ILE A 101 -13.33 0.88 -4.01
N ARG A 102 -12.64 1.95 -4.38
CA ARG A 102 -13.00 2.81 -5.51
C ARG A 102 -11.77 3.17 -6.32
N LYS A 103 -11.94 3.49 -7.59
CA LYS A 103 -10.87 4.01 -8.42
C LYS A 103 -11.01 5.51 -8.55
N ILE A 104 -9.91 6.23 -8.33
CA ILE A 104 -9.84 7.67 -8.53
C ILE A 104 -8.83 8.01 -9.61
N GLU A 105 -9.11 9.08 -10.32
CA GLU A 105 -8.17 9.72 -11.22
C GLU A 105 -7.53 10.90 -10.51
N LEU A 106 -6.21 10.93 -10.50
CA LEU A 106 -5.40 12.01 -9.96
C LEU A 106 -4.73 12.75 -11.10
N VAL A 107 -4.93 14.06 -11.15
CA VAL A 107 -4.27 14.95 -12.12
C VAL A 107 -3.29 15.84 -11.37
N ASP A 108 -1.99 15.73 -11.68
CA ASP A 108 -0.98 16.64 -11.15
C ASP A 108 -1.13 18.01 -11.81
N LYS A 109 -1.47 19.03 -11.00
CA LYS A 109 -1.74 20.39 -11.48
C LYS A 109 -0.51 21.09 -12.07
N ARG A 110 0.71 20.61 -11.81
CA ARG A 110 1.96 21.26 -12.28
C ARG A 110 2.34 20.85 -13.70
N ASN A 111 2.07 19.60 -14.06
CA ASN A 111 2.51 19.02 -15.34
C ASN A 111 1.41 18.23 -16.08
N GLY A 112 0.18 18.22 -15.56
CA GLY A 112 -0.96 17.54 -16.17
C GLY A 112 -0.92 16.01 -16.11
N ARG A 113 0.06 15.41 -15.41
CA ARG A 113 0.21 13.96 -15.35
C ARG A 113 -1.01 13.32 -14.69
N VAL A 114 -1.61 12.35 -15.38
CA VAL A 114 -2.76 11.58 -14.90
C VAL A 114 -2.28 10.26 -14.28
N THR A 115 -2.79 9.91 -13.11
CA THR A 115 -2.55 8.63 -12.43
C THR A 115 -3.86 8.02 -11.97
N GLN A 116 -4.05 6.74 -12.26
CA GLN A 116 -5.19 5.98 -11.74
C GLN A 116 -4.79 5.32 -10.43
N LEU A 117 -5.60 5.49 -9.38
CA LEU A 117 -5.31 4.97 -8.06
C LEU A 117 -6.53 4.24 -7.48
N PRO A 118 -6.45 2.93 -7.19
CA PRO A 118 -7.43 2.28 -6.34
C PRO A 118 -7.25 2.76 -4.89
N MET A 119 -8.34 3.24 -4.30
CA MET A 119 -8.41 3.72 -2.93
C MET A 119 -9.38 2.86 -2.14
N MET A 120 -8.98 2.52 -0.92
CA MET A 120 -9.76 1.75 0.05
C MET A 120 -9.41 2.22 1.46
N CYS A 121 -10.03 1.62 2.49
CA CYS A 121 -9.61 1.85 3.87
C CYS A 121 -8.14 1.42 4.06
N SER A 122 -7.27 2.33 4.50
CA SER A 122 -5.81 2.11 4.55
C SER A 122 -5.34 1.21 5.70
N MET A 123 -6.25 0.60 6.46
CA MET A 123 -5.99 -0.23 7.66
C MET A 123 -4.85 0.33 8.53
N SER A 124 -4.89 1.65 8.76
CA SER A 124 -3.81 2.36 9.46
C SER A 124 -3.59 1.76 10.84
N ALA A 125 -2.31 1.53 11.19
CA ALA A 125 -1.97 1.08 12.53
C ALA A 125 -2.37 2.16 13.56
N PRO A 126 -2.82 1.76 14.76
CA PRO A 126 -2.97 2.72 15.86
C PRO A 126 -1.63 3.42 16.14
N PRO A 127 -1.66 4.66 16.64
CA PRO A 127 -0.45 5.38 16.99
C PRO A 127 0.42 4.54 17.92
N ALA A 128 1.75 4.62 17.76
CA ALA A 128 2.66 3.95 18.66
C ALA A 128 2.38 4.40 20.11
N PRO A 129 2.39 3.49 21.09
CA PRO A 129 2.29 3.88 22.49
C PRO A 129 3.41 4.88 22.79
N ARG A 130 3.06 5.95 23.51
CA ARG A 130 4.01 6.96 23.99
C ARG A 130 4.97 6.36 25.00
#